data_AF-A0A522X411-F1
#
_entry.id   AF-A0A522X411-F1
#
_cell.length_a   1.000
_cell.length_b   1.000
_cell.length_c   1.000
_cell.angle_alpha   90.00
_cell.angle_beta   90.00
_cell.angle_gamma   90.00
#
_symmetry.space_group_name_H-M   'P 1'
#
loop_
_entity.id
_entity.type
_entity.pdbx_description
1 polymer ?
#
loop_
_entity_poly.entity_id
_entity_poly.type
_entity_poly.pdbx_seq_one_letter_code
_entity_poly.pdbx_strand_id
1 'polypeptide(L)'
;AKPIPSYQVYKGTVFDLVDQAVDFVMSKINLWVGTREAGAAVPVAYEIPREVVAEAIVNAVAHRDYTSNGSVQVMLFADRLEVWNPGALPPSLTLEKLRHPHGSVPFNPQLAEPLYLTKYIERMGTGTGDMIRRCREVGLPEPQFTVSDGFVTTIWRKAGQAAASQPESQPESQPESQPESQPESQPESIELRVLRLLTKEPLSKSAISSALGQKEISGHLNQVIRVLLNDQTLEYTLPNKPNSRLQQYRLTEKGWLLLGVLQKGNLP
;
A
#
# COMPACT_ATOMS: atom_id res chain seq x y z
N ALA A 1 -23.55 -11.86 16.59
CA ALA A 1 -22.68 -11.82 15.40
C ALA A 1 -21.38 -11.12 15.78
N LYS A 2 -20.21 -11.64 15.36
CA LYS A 2 -18.97 -10.87 15.51
C LYS A 2 -19.10 -9.61 14.65
N PRO A 3 -18.91 -8.39 15.17
CA PRO A 3 -19.01 -7.18 14.36
C PRO A 3 -17.79 -7.13 13.43
N ILE A 4 -17.96 -7.59 12.19
CA ILE A 4 -16.98 -7.41 11.12
C ILE A 4 -17.44 -6.16 10.36
N PRO A 5 -16.81 -4.98 10.59
CA PRO A 5 -17.28 -3.72 10.03
C PRO A 5 -17.13 -3.66 8.50
N SER A 6 -16.26 -4.49 7.91
CA SER A 6 -16.09 -4.60 6.47
C SER A 6 -15.69 -6.02 6.10
N TYR A 7 -16.40 -6.61 5.15
CA TYR A 7 -16.17 -7.96 4.63
C TYR A 7 -16.29 -7.94 3.11
N GLN A 8 -15.30 -8.50 2.41
CA GLN A 8 -15.26 -8.58 0.95
C GLN A 8 -14.82 -9.97 0.51
N VAL A 9 -15.47 -10.48 -0.55
CA VAL A 9 -15.08 -11.72 -1.22
C VAL A 9 -14.72 -11.36 -2.66
N TYR A 10 -13.44 -11.49 -2.99
CA TYR A 10 -12.94 -11.17 -4.33
C TYR A 10 -13.08 -12.35 -5.29
N LYS A 11 -13.29 -12.03 -6.56
CA LYS A 11 -13.30 -12.96 -7.69
C LYS A 11 -12.45 -12.37 -8.81
N GLY A 12 -11.93 -13.23 -9.68
CA GLY A 12 -11.10 -12.81 -10.82
C GLY A 12 -9.92 -13.73 -11.04
N THR A 13 -8.92 -13.25 -11.77
CA THR A 13 -7.63 -13.93 -11.91
C THR A 13 -6.85 -13.86 -10.61
N VAL A 14 -5.81 -14.68 -10.48
CA VAL A 14 -4.96 -14.67 -9.28
C VAL A 14 -4.32 -13.29 -9.04
N PHE A 15 -4.02 -12.56 -10.12
CA PHE A 15 -3.49 -11.19 -10.08
C PHE A 15 -4.54 -10.22 -9.53
N ASP A 16 -5.76 -10.28 -10.05
CA ASP A 16 -6.85 -9.44 -9.57
C ASP A 16 -7.13 -9.69 -8.08
N LEU A 17 -7.06 -10.94 -7.62
CA LEU A 17 -7.27 -11.30 -6.22
C LEU A 17 -6.19 -10.69 -5.30
N VAL A 18 -4.93 -10.72 -5.74
CA VAL A 18 -3.81 -10.09 -5.01
C VAL A 18 -4.01 -8.58 -4.95
N ASP A 19 -4.19 -7.93 -6.09
CA ASP A 19 -4.26 -6.46 -6.19
C ASP A 19 -5.45 -5.93 -5.36
N GLN A 20 -6.62 -6.54 -5.50
CA GLN A 20 -7.81 -6.16 -4.73
C GLN A 20 -7.61 -6.33 -3.23
N ALA A 21 -6.97 -7.42 -2.79
CA ALA A 21 -6.72 -7.66 -1.37
C ALA A 21 -5.69 -6.68 -0.79
N VAL A 22 -4.65 -6.33 -1.55
CA VAL A 22 -3.68 -5.29 -1.16
C VAL A 22 -4.39 -3.95 -1.04
N ASP A 23 -5.12 -3.53 -2.07
CA ASP A 23 -5.83 -2.24 -2.09
C ASP A 23 -6.84 -2.14 -0.96
N PHE A 24 -7.52 -3.24 -0.62
CA PHE A 24 -8.39 -3.31 0.55
C PHE A 24 -7.65 -2.98 1.85
N VAL A 25 -6.53 -3.65 2.13
CA VAL A 25 -5.75 -3.39 3.34
C VAL A 25 -5.25 -1.96 3.35
N MET A 26 -4.68 -1.47 2.25
CA MET A 26 -4.16 -0.11 2.13
C MET A 26 -5.26 0.95 2.36
N SER A 27 -6.50 0.68 1.95
CA SER A 27 -7.64 1.58 2.18
C SER A 27 -8.13 1.62 3.64
N LYS A 28 -7.69 0.67 4.49
CA LYS A 28 -8.16 0.50 5.87
C LYS A 28 -7.10 0.76 6.93
N ILE A 29 -5.83 0.74 6.56
CA ILE A 29 -4.74 1.06 7.47
C ILE A 29 -4.53 2.56 7.58
N ASN A 30 -4.02 3.00 8.72
CA ASN A 30 -3.74 4.40 8.99
C ASN A 30 -2.61 4.88 8.08
N LEU A 31 -2.81 6.06 7.51
CA LEU A 31 -1.75 6.85 6.93
C LEU A 31 -1.28 7.80 8.03
N TRP A 32 -0.09 7.56 8.60
CA TRP A 32 0.53 8.51 9.51
C TRP A 32 0.89 9.76 8.74
N VAL A 33 0.59 10.90 9.34
CA VAL A 33 0.83 12.24 8.80
C VAL A 33 1.67 12.95 9.85
N GLY A 34 2.94 13.22 9.56
CA GLY A 34 3.85 13.86 10.52
C GLY A 34 3.53 15.32 10.85
N THR A 35 4.30 15.90 11.75
CA THR A 35 4.29 17.36 11.99
C THR A 35 5.18 18.07 10.98
N ARG A 36 4.92 19.37 10.73
CA ARG A 36 5.71 20.23 9.82
C ARG A 36 7.04 20.67 10.42
N GLU A 37 7.76 19.75 11.07
CA GLU A 37 9.03 20.08 11.72
C GLU A 37 10.21 20.05 10.74
N ALA A 38 10.13 19.23 9.68
CA ALA A 38 11.20 19.06 8.70
C ALA A 38 11.03 19.86 7.38
N GLY A 39 9.94 20.61 7.22
CA GLY A 39 9.67 21.41 6.02
C GLY A 39 8.18 21.49 5.66
N ALA A 40 7.88 22.06 4.48
CA ALA A 40 6.51 22.25 4.00
C ALA A 40 5.78 20.94 3.65
N ALA A 41 6.52 19.87 3.34
CA ALA A 41 5.97 18.54 3.07
C ALA A 41 5.79 17.77 4.38
N VAL A 42 4.56 17.32 4.65
CA VAL A 42 4.29 16.43 5.75
C VAL A 42 4.60 15.00 5.30
N PRO A 43 5.52 14.27 5.95
CA PRO A 43 5.76 12.87 5.62
C PRO A 43 4.45 12.09 5.86
N VAL A 44 3.96 11.47 4.79
CA VAL A 44 2.85 10.53 4.86
C VAL A 44 3.38 9.12 4.68
N ALA A 45 3.19 8.29 5.68
CA ALA A 45 3.66 6.91 5.67
C ALA A 45 2.53 6.03 6.15
N TYR A 46 2.21 4.99 5.38
CA TYR A 46 1.30 3.97 5.90
C TYR A 46 1.92 3.34 7.14
N GLU A 47 1.08 3.03 8.12
CA GLU A 47 1.54 2.39 9.35
C GLU A 47 2.18 1.02 9.09
N ILE A 48 1.81 0.34 8.00
CA ILE A 48 2.49 -0.84 7.44
C ILE A 48 2.92 -0.50 6.00
N PRO A 49 4.20 -0.72 5.62
CA PRO A 49 4.65 -0.49 4.25
C PRO A 49 3.86 -1.35 3.25
N ARG A 50 3.48 -0.76 2.11
CA ARG A 50 2.69 -1.44 1.07
C ARG A 50 3.36 -2.73 0.60
N GLU A 51 4.68 -2.74 0.49
CA GLU A 51 5.47 -3.89 0.06
C GLU A 51 5.38 -5.05 1.05
N VAL A 52 5.29 -4.76 2.35
CA VAL A 52 5.11 -5.80 3.38
C VAL A 52 3.73 -6.43 3.25
N VAL A 53 2.69 -5.62 3.02
CA VAL A 53 1.32 -6.09 2.77
C VAL A 53 1.25 -6.93 1.50
N ALA A 54 1.82 -6.44 0.40
CA ALA A 54 1.84 -7.12 -0.89
C ALA A 54 2.56 -8.46 -0.81
N GLU A 55 3.76 -8.49 -0.21
CA GLU A 55 4.54 -9.72 -0.05
C GLU A 55 3.79 -10.76 0.79
N ALA A 56 3.14 -10.36 1.89
CA ALA A 56 2.36 -11.27 2.73
C ALA A 56 1.19 -11.91 1.96
N ILE A 57 0.45 -11.10 1.20
CA ILE A 57 -0.72 -11.54 0.44
C ILE A 57 -0.31 -12.42 -0.74
N VAL A 58 0.71 -12.01 -1.51
CA VAL A 58 1.21 -12.79 -2.63
C VAL A 58 1.76 -14.13 -2.16
N ASN A 59 2.53 -14.16 -1.06
CA ASN A 59 3.05 -15.41 -0.51
C ASN A 59 1.92 -16.36 -0.07
N ALA A 60 0.88 -15.83 0.57
CA ALA A 60 -0.28 -16.64 0.96
C ALA A 60 -1.00 -17.25 -0.26
N VAL A 61 -1.09 -16.51 -1.36
CA VAL A 61 -1.68 -16.96 -2.64
C VAL A 61 -0.80 -17.97 -3.36
N ALA A 62 0.51 -17.71 -3.45
CA ALA A 62 1.48 -18.56 -4.13
C ALA A 62 1.70 -19.90 -3.41
N HIS A 63 1.66 -19.88 -2.07
CA HIS A 63 1.87 -21.06 -1.23
C HIS A 63 0.58 -21.68 -0.69
N ARG A 64 -0.59 -21.27 -1.18
CA ARG A 64 -1.88 -21.90 -0.86
C ARG A 64 -1.90 -23.37 -1.31
N ASP A 65 -2.44 -24.24 -0.47
CA ASP A 65 -2.89 -25.56 -0.91
C ASP A 65 -4.17 -25.42 -1.75
N TYR A 66 -4.04 -25.62 -3.06
CA TYR A 66 -5.17 -25.51 -3.98
C TYR A 66 -6.07 -26.75 -4.02
N THR A 67 -5.71 -27.82 -3.30
CA THR A 67 -6.59 -28.99 -3.10
C THR A 67 -7.59 -28.78 -1.96
N SER A 68 -7.31 -27.84 -1.06
CA SER A 68 -8.23 -27.40 0.00
C SER A 68 -9.32 -26.47 -0.55
N ASN A 69 -10.52 -26.55 0.04
CA ASN A 69 -11.60 -25.60 -0.22
C ASN A 69 -11.46 -24.27 0.55
N GLY A 70 -10.48 -24.15 1.46
CA GLY A 70 -10.25 -22.94 2.25
C GLY A 70 -9.69 -21.78 1.42
N SER A 71 -10.27 -20.59 1.49
CA SER A 71 -9.75 -19.40 0.80
C SER A 71 -8.53 -18.80 1.52
N VAL A 72 -7.71 -18.00 0.84
CA VAL A 72 -6.82 -17.07 1.55
C VAL A 72 -7.69 -16.07 2.32
N GLN A 73 -7.37 -15.84 3.59
CA GLN A 73 -8.09 -14.91 4.45
C GLN A 73 -7.15 -13.77 4.85
N VAL A 74 -7.56 -12.54 4.54
CA VAL A 74 -6.84 -11.33 4.92
C VAL A 74 -7.68 -10.62 5.99
N MET A 75 -7.18 -10.60 7.22
CA MET A 75 -7.91 -10.13 8.40
C MET A 75 -7.16 -8.95 9.00
N LEU A 76 -7.76 -7.77 8.93
CA LEU A 76 -7.21 -6.56 9.53
C LEU A 76 -7.88 -6.29 10.88
N PHE A 77 -7.13 -6.44 11.95
CA PHE A 77 -7.51 -6.11 13.33
C PHE A 77 -6.98 -4.72 13.70
N ALA A 78 -7.45 -4.20 14.84
CA ALA A 78 -6.98 -2.91 15.36
C ALA A 78 -5.47 -2.88 15.62
N ASP A 79 -4.90 -3.99 16.03
CA ASP A 79 -3.51 -4.16 16.47
C ASP A 79 -2.61 -4.88 15.46
N ARG A 80 -3.18 -5.58 14.46
CA ARG A 80 -2.40 -6.38 13.50
C ARG A 80 -3.14 -6.67 12.20
N LEU A 81 -2.38 -7.04 11.19
CA LEU A 81 -2.83 -7.69 9.96
C LEU A 81 -2.46 -9.17 10.03
N GLU A 82 -3.43 -10.05 9.85
CA GLU A 82 -3.20 -11.50 9.68
C GLU A 82 -3.54 -11.91 8.25
N VAL A 83 -2.62 -12.62 7.62
CA VAL A 83 -2.83 -13.27 6.31
C VAL A 83 -2.72 -14.78 6.51
N TRP A 84 -3.84 -15.48 6.40
CA TRP A 84 -3.94 -16.93 6.54
C TRP A 84 -4.19 -17.60 5.20
N ASN A 85 -3.59 -18.77 4.98
CA ASN A 85 -3.94 -19.68 3.89
C ASN A 85 -3.90 -21.13 4.36
N PRO A 86 -4.62 -22.06 3.70
CA PRO A 86 -4.62 -23.48 4.06
C PRO A 86 -3.34 -24.22 3.65
N GLY A 87 -2.22 -23.51 3.47
CA GLY A 87 -0.93 -24.11 3.13
C GLY A 87 -0.17 -24.61 4.37
N ALA A 88 0.90 -25.36 4.12
CA ALA A 88 1.81 -25.83 5.16
C ALA A 88 3.27 -25.50 4.78
N LEU A 89 4.18 -25.58 5.75
CA LEU A 89 5.62 -25.49 5.43
C LEU A 89 6.09 -26.76 4.70
N PRO A 90 6.86 -26.64 3.61
CA PRO A 90 7.55 -27.78 3.02
C PRO A 90 8.44 -28.48 4.06
N PRO A 91 8.60 -29.82 4.02
CA PRO A 91 9.40 -30.55 5.01
C PRO A 91 10.85 -30.10 5.15
N SER A 92 11.40 -29.46 4.10
CA SER A 92 12.76 -28.91 4.09
C SER A 92 12.91 -27.58 4.84
N LEU A 93 11.81 -26.89 5.12
CA LEU A 93 11.77 -25.56 5.73
C LEU A 93 11.20 -25.62 7.16
N THR A 94 11.77 -24.78 8.02
CA THR A 94 11.27 -24.49 9.37
C THR A 94 10.89 -23.02 9.45
N LEU A 95 10.08 -22.63 10.43
CA LEU A 95 9.75 -21.22 10.67
C LEU A 95 10.99 -20.35 10.89
N GLU A 96 12.03 -20.90 11.53
CA GLU A 96 13.31 -20.21 11.72
C GLU A 96 14.02 -19.96 10.39
N LYS A 97 14.05 -20.96 9.49
CA LYS A 97 14.69 -20.84 8.17
C LYS A 97 14.05 -19.77 7.29
N LEU A 98 12.78 -19.43 7.50
CA LEU A 98 12.11 -18.33 6.78
C LEU A 98 12.76 -16.96 7.06
N ARG A 99 13.57 -16.82 8.11
CA ARG A 99 14.28 -15.57 8.43
C ARG A 99 15.58 -15.38 7.63
N HIS A 100 15.97 -16.39 6.84
CA HIS A 100 17.20 -16.41 6.04
C HIS A 100 16.88 -16.69 4.59
N PRO A 101 17.77 -16.38 3.64
CA PRO A 101 17.58 -16.77 2.25
C PRO A 101 17.36 -18.28 2.12
N HIS A 102 16.29 -18.67 1.42
CA HIS A 102 15.94 -20.07 1.19
C HIS A 102 15.37 -20.27 -0.21
N GLY A 103 15.38 -21.50 -0.72
CA GLY A 103 14.68 -21.79 -1.97
C GLY A 103 13.18 -21.55 -1.83
N SER A 104 12.55 -20.89 -2.81
CA SER A 104 11.09 -20.86 -2.90
C SER A 104 10.59 -22.20 -3.44
N VAL A 105 9.81 -22.92 -2.63
CA VAL A 105 9.21 -24.22 -3.00
C VAL A 105 7.69 -24.07 -2.96
N PRO A 106 7.06 -23.56 -4.03
CA PRO A 106 5.61 -23.42 -4.11
C PRO A 106 4.92 -24.78 -4.33
N PHE A 107 3.75 -24.97 -3.71
CA PHE A 107 2.96 -26.20 -3.88
C PHE A 107 2.43 -26.38 -5.31
N ASN A 108 2.12 -25.28 -6.00
CA ASN A 108 1.65 -25.29 -7.37
C ASN A 108 2.63 -24.53 -8.28
N PRO A 109 3.62 -25.21 -8.89
CA PRO A 109 4.56 -24.59 -9.81
C PRO A 109 3.90 -23.94 -11.03
N GLN A 110 2.76 -24.47 -11.51
CA GLN A 110 2.04 -23.91 -12.67
C GLN A 110 1.39 -22.57 -12.34
N LEU A 111 1.05 -22.33 -11.07
CA LEU A 111 0.54 -21.03 -10.61
C LEU A 111 1.69 -20.08 -10.23
N ALA A 112 2.76 -20.60 -9.64
CA ALA A 112 3.92 -19.81 -9.27
C ALA A 112 4.68 -19.28 -10.49
N GLU A 113 4.72 -20.02 -11.60
CA GLU A 113 5.46 -19.60 -12.79
C GLU A 113 4.92 -18.30 -13.41
N PRO A 114 3.60 -18.15 -13.68
CA PRO A 114 3.04 -16.87 -14.10
C PRO A 114 3.30 -15.72 -13.12
N LEU A 115 3.19 -15.96 -11.81
CA LEU A 115 3.49 -14.95 -10.78
C LEU A 115 4.95 -14.51 -10.85
N TYR A 116 5.87 -15.43 -11.09
CA TYR A 116 7.30 -15.13 -11.25
C TYR A 116 7.57 -14.34 -12.53
N LEU A 117 7.02 -14.78 -13.67
CA LEU A 117 7.23 -14.14 -14.97
C LEU A 117 6.68 -12.71 -15.00
N THR A 118 5.61 -12.44 -14.25
CA THR A 118 4.99 -11.12 -14.09
C THR A 118 5.54 -10.31 -12.93
N LYS A 119 6.59 -10.80 -12.23
CA LYS A 119 7.29 -10.10 -11.13
C LYS A 119 6.48 -9.89 -9.86
N TYR A 120 5.45 -10.70 -9.63
CA TYR A 120 4.74 -10.75 -8.35
C TYR A 120 5.53 -11.51 -7.28
N ILE A 121 6.33 -12.51 -7.67
CA ILE A 121 7.21 -13.25 -6.75
C ILE A 121 8.64 -13.33 -7.28
N GLU A 122 9.58 -13.54 -6.35
CA GLU A 122 10.96 -13.90 -6.65
C GLU A 122 11.23 -15.40 -6.38
N ARG A 123 12.23 -15.97 -7.05
CA ARG A 123 12.65 -17.37 -6.84
C ARG A 123 13.65 -17.56 -5.70
N MET A 124 14.31 -16.48 -5.26
CA MET A 124 15.43 -16.52 -4.31
C MET A 124 14.99 -16.63 -2.83
N GLY A 125 13.68 -16.61 -2.55
CA GLY A 125 13.12 -16.70 -1.19
C GLY A 125 13.68 -15.65 -0.24
N THR A 126 13.80 -14.42 -0.74
CA THR A 126 14.25 -13.21 -0.05
C THR A 126 13.09 -12.42 0.57
N GLY A 127 11.87 -12.65 0.09
CA GLY A 127 10.69 -11.87 0.43
C GLY A 127 10.38 -11.78 1.93
N THR A 128 10.45 -12.89 2.67
CA THR A 128 10.26 -12.89 4.13
C THR A 128 11.33 -12.07 4.86
N GLY A 129 12.58 -12.12 4.40
CA GLY A 129 13.67 -11.29 4.90
C GLY A 129 13.45 -9.80 4.61
N ASP A 130 12.95 -9.48 3.42
CA ASP A 130 12.60 -8.12 3.04
C ASP A 130 11.43 -7.55 3.85
N MET A 131 10.43 -8.38 4.16
CA MET A 131 9.36 -7.98 5.08
C MET A 131 9.92 -7.63 6.46
N ILE A 132 10.78 -8.49 7.02
CA ILE A 132 11.44 -8.26 8.32
C ILE A 132 12.21 -6.95 8.31
N ARG A 133 13.03 -6.73 7.28
CA ARG A 133 13.84 -5.52 7.13
C ARG A 133 12.97 -4.27 7.05
N ARG A 134 11.94 -4.27 6.19
CA ARG A 134 11.04 -3.12 6.01
C ARG A 134 10.23 -2.80 7.26
N CYS A 135 9.76 -3.82 7.99
CA CYS A 135 9.10 -3.61 9.29
C CYS A 135 10.05 -2.92 10.29
N ARG A 136 11.30 -3.41 10.40
CA ARG A 136 12.30 -2.80 11.29
C ARG A 136 12.62 -1.36 10.88
N GLU A 137 12.76 -1.06 9.59
CA GLU A 137 13.03 0.29 9.06
C GLU A 137 11.97 1.31 9.49
N VAL A 138 10.70 0.90 9.61
CA VAL A 138 9.62 1.78 10.09
C VAL A 138 9.33 1.65 11.59
N GLY A 139 10.12 0.88 12.33
CA GLY A 139 9.96 0.66 13.78
C GLY A 139 8.74 -0.19 14.15
N LEU A 140 8.30 -1.09 13.26
CA LEU A 140 7.33 -2.13 13.58
C LEU A 140 8.02 -3.38 14.16
N PRO A 141 7.31 -4.17 14.99
CA PRO A 141 7.72 -5.52 15.29
C PRO A 141 7.92 -6.35 14.01
N GLU A 142 8.83 -7.32 14.06
CA GLU A 142 9.01 -8.25 12.95
C GLU A 142 7.73 -9.03 12.66
N PRO A 143 7.46 -9.36 11.38
CA PRO A 143 6.40 -10.29 11.05
C PRO A 143 6.58 -11.62 11.78
N GLN A 144 5.49 -12.16 12.32
CA GLN A 144 5.46 -13.47 12.95
C GLN A 144 4.83 -14.48 11.99
N PHE A 145 5.53 -15.58 11.76
CA PHE A 145 5.07 -16.71 10.97
C PHE A 145 4.68 -17.86 11.91
N THR A 146 3.49 -18.42 11.74
CA THR A 146 3.03 -19.58 12.53
C THR A 146 2.33 -20.60 11.65
N VAL A 147 2.32 -21.85 12.10
CA VAL A 147 1.55 -22.93 11.48
C VAL A 147 0.57 -23.46 12.53
N SER A 148 -0.72 -23.38 12.23
CA SER A 148 -1.84 -23.92 13.02
C SER A 148 -2.60 -24.96 12.18
N ASP A 149 -3.88 -24.72 11.94
CA ASP A 149 -4.72 -25.31 10.89
C ASP A 149 -4.44 -24.78 9.47
N GLY A 150 -3.43 -23.93 9.34
CA GLY A 150 -2.89 -23.38 8.09
C GLY A 150 -1.64 -22.56 8.38
N PHE A 151 -1.14 -21.82 7.39
CA PHE A 151 -0.01 -20.93 7.57
C PHE A 151 -0.51 -19.49 7.79
N VAL A 152 0.02 -18.82 8.82
CA VAL A 152 -0.36 -17.45 9.18
C VAL A 152 0.87 -16.56 9.16
N THR A 153 0.77 -15.46 8.43
CA THR A 153 1.68 -14.30 8.55
C THR A 153 0.97 -13.20 9.34
N THR A 154 1.55 -12.83 10.49
CA THR A 154 1.06 -11.74 11.34
C THR A 154 1.99 -10.54 11.24
N ILE A 155 1.45 -9.38 10.88
CA ILE A 155 2.16 -8.09 10.84
C ILE A 155 1.52 -7.18 11.88
N TRP A 156 2.28 -6.84 12.91
CA TRP A 156 1.82 -5.95 13.97
C TRP A 156 1.70 -4.52 13.47
N ARG A 157 0.68 -3.80 13.93
CA ARG A 157 0.52 -2.35 13.74
C ARG A 157 1.17 -1.64 14.91
N LYS A 158 1.63 -0.40 14.72
CA LYS A 158 2.03 0.43 15.86
C LYS A 158 0.81 0.60 16.76
N ALA A 159 1.00 0.53 18.07
CA ALA A 159 0.00 0.97 19.04
C ALA A 159 -0.17 2.50 18.90
N GLY A 160 -0.90 2.94 17.88
CA GLY A 160 -1.43 4.28 17.79
C GLY A 160 -2.69 4.31 18.64
N GLN A 161 -2.69 5.16 19.66
CA GLN A 161 -3.84 5.56 20.48
C GLN A 161 -5.16 5.26 19.77
N ALA A 162 -5.76 4.13 20.14
CA ALA A 162 -7.12 3.83 19.74
C ALA A 162 -7.95 5.05 20.13
N ALA A 163 -8.65 5.62 19.14
CA ALA A 163 -9.64 6.67 19.27
C ALA A 163 -9.92 7.07 20.72
N ALA A 164 -9.33 8.18 21.17
CA ALA A 164 -9.83 8.88 22.34
C ALA A 164 -11.24 9.38 21.97
N SER A 165 -12.24 8.54 22.23
CA SER A 165 -13.56 9.00 22.62
C SER A 165 -13.36 10.13 23.62
N GLN A 166 -13.90 11.31 23.29
CA GLN A 166 -14.01 12.44 24.21
C GLN A 166 -14.52 11.92 25.57
N PRO A 167 -13.92 12.39 26.67
CA PRO A 167 -14.63 13.40 27.44
C PRO A 167 -13.73 14.56 27.89
N GLU A 168 -14.31 15.75 27.79
CA GLU A 168 -14.18 16.93 28.66
C GLU A 168 -12.86 17.21 29.42
N SER A 169 -12.24 18.34 29.01
CA SER A 169 -11.62 19.40 29.83
C SER A 169 -10.72 19.05 31.03
N GLN A 170 -9.42 19.37 30.94
CA GLN A 170 -8.73 20.50 31.61
C GLN A 170 -7.20 20.47 31.35
N PRO A 171 -6.47 21.61 31.54
CA PRO A 171 -5.11 21.81 31.01
C PRO A 171 -3.98 21.62 32.05
N GLU A 172 -2.74 21.86 31.58
CA GLU A 172 -1.42 21.92 32.29
C GLU A 172 -0.60 20.60 32.21
N SER A 173 0.69 20.57 31.89
CA SER A 173 1.75 21.58 31.68
C SER A 173 2.98 20.91 31.02
N GLN A 174 3.71 21.66 30.19
CA GLN A 174 5.05 21.37 29.59
C GLN A 174 6.18 21.34 30.67
N PRO A 175 7.50 21.03 30.40
CA PRO A 175 8.24 21.28 29.15
C PRO A 175 9.38 20.31 28.69
N GLU A 176 9.73 20.50 27.41
CA GLU A 176 11.06 20.55 26.75
C GLU A 176 12.10 19.41 26.86
N SER A 177 12.58 18.94 25.69
CA SER A 177 13.97 19.15 25.23
C SER A 177 14.20 18.58 23.81
N GLN A 178 14.62 19.43 22.86
CA GLN A 178 15.25 19.06 21.58
C GLN A 178 16.77 18.78 21.79
N PRO A 179 17.50 18.27 20.77
CA PRO A 179 18.16 19.19 19.85
C PRO A 179 18.12 18.79 18.37
N GLU A 180 18.33 19.83 17.55
CA GLU A 180 18.34 19.92 16.09
C GLU A 180 19.42 19.06 15.39
N SER A 181 19.12 18.64 14.16
CA SER A 181 20.09 18.69 13.04
C SER A 181 19.35 18.54 11.68
N GLN A 182 19.38 19.61 10.89
CA GLN A 182 19.22 19.62 9.42
C GLN A 182 20.62 19.47 8.76
N PRO A 183 20.79 19.21 7.44
CA PRO A 183 19.86 19.51 6.33
C PRO A 183 19.76 18.47 5.16
N GLU A 184 18.88 18.79 4.21
CA GLU A 184 18.87 18.47 2.74
C GLU A 184 17.87 17.43 2.14
N SER A 185 16.81 17.99 1.54
CA SER A 185 16.10 17.63 0.28
C SER A 185 15.56 16.21 0.01
N GLN A 186 14.22 16.06 -0.04
CA GLN A 186 13.53 15.00 -0.81
C GLN A 186 12.41 15.57 -1.73
N PRO A 187 12.22 15.04 -2.94
CA PRO A 187 11.31 15.60 -3.96
C PRO A 187 9.84 15.18 -3.76
N GLU A 188 8.92 16.07 -4.16
CA GLU A 188 7.45 15.89 -4.16
C GLU A 188 6.98 14.65 -4.95
N SER A 189 5.99 13.91 -4.43
CA SER A 189 5.38 12.74 -5.10
C SER A 189 4.78 13.10 -6.47
N ILE A 190 4.86 12.16 -7.42
CA ILE A 190 4.44 12.41 -8.80
C ILE A 190 2.92 12.63 -8.90
N GLU A 191 2.13 11.95 -8.07
CA GLU A 191 0.67 12.02 -8.01
C GLU A 191 0.22 13.44 -7.70
N LEU A 192 0.82 14.05 -6.68
CA LEU A 192 0.45 15.39 -6.21
C LEU A 192 0.86 16.46 -7.23
N ARG A 193 2.01 16.26 -7.88
CA ARG A 193 2.46 17.09 -9.00
C ARG A 193 1.48 16.99 -10.18
N VAL A 194 0.99 15.79 -10.51
CA VAL A 194 -0.03 15.59 -11.56
C VAL A 194 -1.31 16.35 -11.22
N LEU A 195 -1.85 16.18 -10.01
CA LEU A 195 -3.08 16.86 -9.58
C LEU A 195 -2.93 18.39 -9.62
N ARG A 196 -1.79 18.93 -9.15
CA ARG A 196 -1.48 20.37 -9.18
C ARG A 196 -1.34 20.91 -10.61
N LEU A 197 -0.74 20.16 -11.52
CA LEU A 197 -0.67 20.58 -12.92
C LEU A 197 -2.06 20.73 -13.53
N LEU A 198 -2.98 19.84 -13.15
CA LEU A 198 -4.35 19.79 -13.65
C LEU A 198 -5.31 20.81 -13.00
N THR A 199 -4.86 21.59 -11.99
CA THR A 199 -5.67 22.69 -11.45
C THR A 199 -5.73 23.90 -12.37
N LYS A 200 -4.75 24.04 -13.26
CA LYS A 200 -4.67 25.19 -14.18
C LYS A 200 -5.55 24.97 -15.39
N GLU A 201 -5.38 23.82 -16.02
CA GLU A 201 -6.11 23.43 -17.23
C GLU A 201 -6.06 21.90 -17.42
N PRO A 202 -6.95 21.34 -18.25
CA PRO A 202 -6.84 19.95 -18.67
C PRO A 202 -5.57 19.73 -19.51
N LEU A 203 -4.77 18.72 -19.15
CA LEU A 203 -3.51 18.44 -19.85
C LEU A 203 -3.52 17.04 -20.46
N SER A 204 -2.79 16.88 -21.56
CA SER A 204 -2.50 15.57 -22.13
C SER A 204 -1.45 14.84 -21.29
N LYS A 205 -1.36 13.52 -21.44
CA LYS A 205 -0.36 12.71 -20.73
C LYS A 205 1.08 13.15 -21.06
N SER A 206 1.34 13.52 -22.31
CA SER A 206 2.65 14.03 -22.73
C SER A 206 2.96 15.39 -22.09
N ALA A 207 1.98 16.30 -22.03
CA ALA A 207 2.16 17.59 -21.37
C ALA A 207 2.43 17.44 -19.87
N ILE A 208 1.71 16.53 -19.19
CA ILE A 208 1.96 16.17 -17.79
C ILE A 208 3.38 15.64 -17.63
N SER A 209 3.81 14.70 -18.47
CA SER A 209 5.17 14.14 -18.46
C SER A 209 6.24 15.22 -18.62
N SER A 210 6.09 16.11 -19.59
CA SER A 210 7.03 17.21 -19.84
C SER A 210 7.08 18.18 -18.66
N ALA A 211 5.93 18.54 -18.08
CA ALA A 211 5.86 19.42 -16.91
C ALA A 211 6.45 18.76 -15.65
N LEU A 212 6.50 17.43 -15.59
CA LEU A 212 7.19 16.69 -14.55
C LEU A 212 8.71 16.60 -14.75
N GLY A 213 9.24 17.09 -15.88
CA GLY A 213 10.65 17.03 -16.25
C GLY A 213 11.09 15.70 -16.87
N GLN A 214 10.14 14.87 -17.30
CA GLN A 214 10.43 13.56 -17.90
C GLN A 214 10.54 13.68 -19.42
N LYS A 215 11.60 13.10 -20.00
CA LYS A 215 11.83 13.07 -21.46
C LYS A 215 10.77 12.27 -22.22
N GLU A 216 10.21 11.26 -21.56
CA GLU A 216 9.21 10.35 -22.09
C GLU A 216 8.17 10.04 -21.01
N ILE A 217 6.97 9.60 -21.44
CA ILE A 217 5.90 9.20 -20.53
C ILE A 217 6.33 7.94 -19.79
N SER A 218 6.67 8.08 -18.50
CA SER A 218 7.11 6.95 -17.68
C SER A 218 5.99 5.94 -17.41
N GLY A 219 6.37 4.67 -17.19
CA GLY A 219 5.45 3.63 -16.71
C GLY A 219 4.78 4.02 -15.38
N HIS A 220 5.53 4.69 -14.51
CA HIS A 220 5.01 5.23 -13.25
C HIS A 220 3.90 6.27 -13.48
N LEU A 221 4.11 7.25 -14.38
CA LEU A 221 3.07 8.22 -14.73
C LEU A 221 1.82 7.56 -15.34
N ASN A 222 1.99 6.50 -16.14
CA ASN A 222 0.87 5.72 -16.67
C ASN A 222 0.05 5.07 -15.55
N GLN A 223 0.73 4.46 -14.57
CA GLN A 223 0.08 3.84 -13.42
C GLN A 223 -0.68 4.87 -12.59
N VAL A 224 -0.06 6.01 -12.30
CA VAL A 224 -0.66 7.12 -11.54
C VAL A 224 -1.94 7.62 -12.19
N ILE A 225 -1.91 7.91 -13.50
CA ILE A 225 -3.10 8.37 -14.23
C ILE A 225 -4.19 7.30 -14.20
N ARG A 226 -3.84 6.01 -14.34
CA ARG A 226 -4.80 4.90 -14.29
C ARG A 226 -5.49 4.80 -12.93
N VAL A 227 -4.72 4.88 -11.84
CA VAL A 227 -5.24 4.86 -10.47
C VAL A 227 -6.17 6.05 -10.24
N LEU A 228 -5.74 7.26 -10.61
CA LEU A 228 -6.54 8.47 -10.42
C LEU A 228 -7.84 8.48 -11.23
N LEU A 229 -7.86 7.87 -12.42
CA LEU A 229 -9.09 7.66 -13.21
C LEU A 229 -10.01 6.64 -12.57
N ASN A 230 -9.46 5.51 -12.10
CA ASN A 230 -10.24 4.44 -11.46
C ASN A 230 -10.92 4.93 -10.19
N ASP A 231 -10.19 5.74 -9.41
CA ASP A 231 -10.70 6.37 -8.20
C ASP A 231 -11.61 7.57 -8.48
N GLN A 232 -11.89 7.90 -9.74
CA GLN A 232 -12.70 9.04 -10.14
C GLN A 232 -12.16 10.37 -9.61
N THR A 233 -10.86 10.46 -9.35
CA THR A 233 -10.15 11.71 -8.99
C THR A 233 -9.85 12.52 -10.25
N LEU A 234 -9.60 11.82 -11.36
CA LEU A 234 -9.51 12.37 -12.70
C LEU A 234 -10.62 11.82 -13.60
N GLU A 235 -10.91 12.57 -14.65
CA GLU A 235 -11.75 12.13 -15.75
C GLU A 235 -11.18 12.52 -17.10
N TYR A 236 -11.65 11.84 -18.15
CA TYR A 236 -11.33 12.15 -19.53
C TYR A 236 -12.09 13.40 -20.01
N THR A 237 -11.43 14.26 -20.78
CA THR A 237 -12.14 15.36 -21.46
C THR A 237 -12.96 14.85 -22.66
N LEU A 238 -12.55 13.73 -23.27
CA LEU A 238 -13.27 13.04 -24.33
C LEU A 238 -13.71 11.65 -23.85
N PRO A 239 -14.80 11.54 -23.05
CA PRO A 239 -15.22 10.29 -22.42
C PRO A 239 -15.61 9.21 -23.44
N ASN A 240 -16.22 9.61 -24.57
CA ASN A 240 -16.64 8.68 -25.62
C ASN A 240 -15.49 8.21 -26.53
N LYS A 241 -14.28 8.76 -26.38
CA LYS A 241 -13.09 8.43 -27.18
C LYS A 241 -11.83 8.39 -26.29
N PRO A 242 -11.74 7.42 -25.35
CA PRO A 242 -10.66 7.34 -24.37
C PRO A 242 -9.26 7.30 -25.00
N ASN A 243 -9.13 6.68 -26.18
CA ASN A 243 -7.87 6.53 -26.93
C ASN A 243 -7.62 7.66 -27.95
N SER A 244 -8.38 8.77 -27.89
CA SER A 244 -8.18 9.90 -28.79
C SER A 244 -6.77 10.48 -28.64
N ARG A 245 -6.13 10.82 -29.77
CA ARG A 245 -4.87 11.58 -29.78
C ARG A 245 -5.00 12.96 -29.16
N LEU A 246 -6.22 13.50 -29.09
CA LEU A 246 -6.56 14.77 -28.46
C LEU A 246 -7.02 14.61 -27.01
N GLN A 247 -6.87 13.43 -26.40
CA GLN A 247 -7.31 13.17 -25.04
C GLN A 247 -6.53 14.00 -24.03
N GLN A 248 -7.26 14.59 -23.08
CA GLN A 248 -6.70 15.26 -21.92
C GLN A 248 -7.38 14.75 -20.66
N TYR A 249 -6.77 15.03 -19.52
CA TYR A 249 -7.26 14.67 -18.20
C TYR A 249 -7.64 15.94 -17.46
N ARG A 250 -8.73 15.91 -16.70
CA ARG A 250 -9.10 17.00 -15.79
C ARG A 250 -9.55 16.44 -14.45
N LEU A 251 -9.51 17.28 -13.42
CA LEU A 251 -9.98 16.95 -12.09
C LEU A 251 -11.51 16.84 -12.07
N THR A 252 -12.02 15.83 -11.37
CA THR A 252 -13.44 15.73 -11.00
C THR A 252 -13.72 16.54 -9.73
N GLU A 253 -14.98 16.64 -9.30
CA GLU A 253 -15.33 17.20 -7.99
C GLU A 253 -14.56 16.52 -6.85
N LYS A 254 -14.41 15.19 -6.90
CA LYS A 254 -13.60 14.44 -5.93
C LYS A 254 -12.13 14.85 -5.98
N GLY A 255 -11.57 15.07 -7.17
CA GLY A 255 -10.21 15.58 -7.35
C GLY A 255 -10.00 16.98 -6.80
N TRP A 256 -10.96 17.88 -7.04
CA TRP A 256 -10.96 19.23 -6.48
C TRP A 256 -11.13 19.23 -4.96
N LEU A 257 -11.99 18.38 -4.41
CA LEU A 257 -12.15 18.22 -2.96
C LEU A 257 -10.88 17.67 -2.32
N LEU A 258 -10.24 16.68 -2.93
CA LEU A 258 -8.97 16.15 -2.48
C LEU A 258 -7.90 17.26 -2.46
N LEU A 259 -7.77 18.04 -3.53
CA LEU A 259 -6.87 19.19 -3.57
C LEU A 259 -7.25 20.30 -2.58
N GLY A 260 -8.54 20.54 -2.37
CA GLY A 260 -9.04 21.53 -1.43
C GLY A 260 -8.77 21.15 0.02
N VAL A 261 -8.90 19.87 0.36
CA VAL A 261 -8.48 19.32 1.67
C VAL A 261 -6.97 19.46 1.84
N LEU A 262 -6.19 19.21 0.78
CA LEU A 262 -4.74 19.40 0.76
C LEU A 262 -4.31 20.89 0.81
N GLN A 263 -5.15 21.83 0.37
CA GLN A 263 -4.87 23.29 0.37
C GLN A 263 -5.41 24.05 1.59
N LYS A 264 -6.56 23.65 2.16
CA LYS A 264 -7.18 24.32 3.32
C LYS A 264 -6.49 24.01 4.65
N GLY A 265 -5.70 22.95 4.73
CA GLY A 265 -4.75 22.76 5.83
C GLY A 265 -3.57 23.74 5.83
N ASN A 266 -3.71 24.90 5.17
CA ASN A 266 -2.62 25.82 4.83
C ASN A 266 -2.97 27.32 4.96
N LEU A 267 -4.04 27.68 5.69
CA LEU A 267 -4.25 29.07 6.13
C LEU A 267 -3.55 29.28 7.49
N PRO A 268 -2.96 30.48 7.70
CA PRO A 268 -2.08 30.77 8.82
C PRO A 268 -2.76 30.67 10.19
#